data_AF-A0A9P8GJV8-F1
#
_entry.id   AF-A0A9P8GJV8-F1
#
_cell.length_a   1.000
_cell.length_b   1.000
_cell.length_c   1.000
_cell.angle_alpha   90.00
_cell.angle_beta   90.00
_cell.angle_gamma   90.00
#
_symmetry.space_group_name_H-M   'P 1'
#
loop_
_entity.id
_entity.type
_entity.pdbx_description
1 polymer ?
#
loop_
_entity_poly.entity_id
_entity_poly.type
_entity_poly.pdbx_seq_one_letter_code
_entity_poly.pdbx_strand_id
1 'polypeptide(L)'
;MSHNLTIKNESSHNQEFEVHGWDKNHNTVVPAHSSTNIHAPDGSSGAIIALHDGYEGEQAEITKKGFGGNDFFDVSNITGAGGNITVEQKNDPATIKGHPLFMQALNQAWAHADEKTKDNIKRSLHFDHTGRIVRMDPTKDNPHLEAFVHTFDKLSYVGVGPWNGNAGNAVDNAHSRAAHGSKDILITYSDGDARPNQSNESDHHSAPPKEAPVIHLNAHPAEHGGMHSPEHDDGKAPGIILSNKSTADETYYFYNNYWNGNGTAGANFDHPLKSVHVPAGHTEFVSLPSSFKGRVQRGHLIPATWVEFQIEASNDHKAHGDVSVEQGNDGPATIHATDGTKSSNGFTNMVKAEGSAYQTRSDGKRVIASTMGNWLGGPNQAAIKAQQGIKTQAYVTGGTGVPGVASANRRLAVDFY
;
A
#
# COMPACT_ATOMS: atom_id res chain seq x y z
N MET A 1 -8.01 4.23 21.98
CA MET A 1 -7.21 4.61 23.16
C MET A 1 -6.04 5.44 22.64
N SER A 2 -5.31 6.15 23.50
CA SER A 2 -4.09 6.82 23.06
C SER A 2 -2.92 5.84 23.21
N HIS A 3 -2.12 5.72 22.16
CA HIS A 3 -0.86 5.01 22.19
C HIS A 3 0.28 5.97 21.92
N ASN A 4 1.49 5.58 22.32
CA ASN A 4 2.70 6.35 22.07
C ASN A 4 3.65 5.58 21.16
N LEU A 5 4.41 6.33 20.37
CA LEU A 5 5.66 5.87 19.76
C LEU A 5 6.79 6.31 20.69
N THR A 6 7.53 5.37 21.24
CA THR A 6 8.77 5.66 21.96
C THR A 6 9.92 5.57 20.96
N ILE A 7 10.59 6.68 20.69
CA ILE A 7 11.82 6.72 19.88
C ILE A 7 12.99 6.69 20.86
N LYS A 8 13.81 5.64 20.79
CA LYS A 8 15.00 5.44 21.61
C LYS A 8 16.24 5.62 20.75
N ASN A 9 17.11 6.54 21.14
CA ASN A 9 18.41 6.73 20.52
C ASN A 9 19.49 6.08 21.40
N GLU A 10 20.09 5.00 20.91
CA GLU A 10 21.17 4.28 21.58
C GLU A 10 22.56 4.71 21.10
N SER A 11 22.64 5.65 20.15
CA SER A 11 23.90 6.22 19.68
C SER A 11 24.55 7.12 20.74
N SER A 12 25.85 7.32 20.56
CA SER A 12 26.67 8.20 21.41
C SER A 12 26.49 9.70 21.11
N HIS A 13 25.70 10.04 20.11
CA HIS A 13 25.38 11.41 19.71
C HIS A 13 23.87 11.64 19.64
N ASN A 14 23.47 12.91 19.60
CA ASN A 14 22.08 13.27 19.36
C ASN A 14 21.67 12.85 17.94
N GLN A 15 20.47 12.34 17.79
CA GLN A 15 19.89 12.00 16.49
C GLN A 15 18.67 12.87 16.25
N GLU A 16 18.62 13.50 15.08
CA GLU A 16 17.43 14.21 14.61
C GLU A 16 16.55 13.25 13.80
N PHE A 17 15.25 13.32 14.04
CA PHE A 17 14.24 12.58 13.31
C PHE A 17 13.21 13.53 12.72
N GLU A 18 12.85 13.34 11.46
CA GLU A 18 11.58 13.85 10.96
C GLU A 18 10.45 13.01 11.54
N VAL A 19 9.39 13.69 11.95
CA VAL A 19 8.16 13.07 12.42
C VAL A 19 7.10 13.45 11.39
N HIS A 20 6.59 12.50 10.63
CA HIS A 20 5.49 12.72 9.68
C HIS A 20 4.20 12.13 10.23
N GLY A 21 3.08 12.83 10.07
CA GLY A 21 1.74 12.39 10.50
C GLY A 21 1.45 12.63 11.98
N TRP A 22 2.46 12.93 12.80
CA TRP A 22 2.34 13.24 14.23
C TRP A 22 3.12 14.51 14.58
N ASP A 23 2.93 15.00 15.81
CA ASP A 23 3.62 16.18 16.35
C ASP A 23 3.65 17.42 15.42
N LYS A 24 2.57 17.62 14.65
CA LYS A 24 2.43 18.70 13.65
C LYS A 24 3.53 18.70 12.57
N ASN A 25 4.08 17.53 12.29
CA ASN A 25 5.19 17.33 11.37
C ASN A 25 6.48 18.06 11.78
N HIS A 26 6.69 18.27 13.07
CA HIS A 26 7.92 18.88 13.55
C HIS A 26 9.00 17.82 13.78
N ASN A 27 10.22 18.13 13.35
CA ASN A 27 11.38 17.31 13.67
C ASN A 27 11.60 17.26 15.18
N THR A 28 12.14 16.13 15.64
CA THR A 28 12.50 15.92 17.04
C THR A 28 13.96 15.51 17.14
N VAL A 29 14.68 16.09 18.09
CA VAL A 29 16.06 15.70 18.40
C VAL A 29 16.04 14.85 19.65
N VAL A 30 16.46 13.59 19.53
CA VAL A 30 16.58 12.66 20.65
C VAL A 30 18.04 12.63 21.12
N PRO A 31 18.33 13.06 22.36
CA PRO A 31 19.70 13.04 22.88
C PRO A 31 20.31 11.63 22.87
N ALA A 32 21.65 11.58 22.88
CA ALA A 32 22.40 10.32 23.03
C ALA A 32 21.89 9.51 24.25
N HIS A 33 21.72 8.19 24.07
CA HIS A 33 21.25 7.26 25.09
C HIS A 33 19.94 7.71 25.80
N SER A 34 19.04 8.33 25.04
CA SER A 34 17.78 8.87 25.56
C SER A 34 16.58 8.38 24.73
N SER A 35 15.39 8.76 25.19
CA SER A 35 14.14 8.45 24.49
C SER A 35 13.17 9.61 24.54
N THR A 36 12.39 9.76 23.48
CA THR A 36 11.22 10.65 23.46
C THR A 36 9.95 9.86 23.16
N ASN A 37 8.79 10.42 23.54
CA ASN A 37 7.50 9.84 23.23
C ASN A 37 6.72 10.77 22.31
N ILE A 38 6.23 10.22 21.20
CA ILE A 38 5.34 10.89 20.26
C ILE A 38 3.94 10.31 20.42
N HIS A 39 2.95 11.18 20.57
CA HIS A 39 1.56 10.76 20.66
C HIS A 39 1.04 10.32 19.30
N ALA A 40 0.62 9.06 19.19
CA ALA A 40 0.11 8.48 17.95
C ALA A 40 -1.27 7.83 18.20
N PRO A 41 -2.37 8.57 17.93
CA PRO A 41 -3.70 8.06 18.19
C PRO A 41 -4.07 6.91 17.24
N ASP A 42 -4.91 5.99 17.71
CA ASP A 42 -5.57 4.99 16.87
C ASP A 42 -6.18 5.64 15.60
N GLY A 43 -6.01 5.01 14.44
CA GLY A 43 -6.51 5.49 13.15
C GLY A 43 -5.62 6.54 12.47
N SER A 44 -4.41 6.79 12.98
CA SER A 44 -3.42 7.67 12.35
C SER A 44 -2.29 6.89 11.66
N SER A 45 -1.67 7.52 10.68
CA SER A 45 -0.54 6.99 9.92
C SER A 45 0.54 8.06 9.77
N GLY A 46 1.79 7.62 9.65
CA GLY A 46 2.95 8.51 9.58
C GLY A 46 4.26 7.75 9.51
N ALA A 47 5.37 8.47 9.63
CA ALA A 47 6.70 7.90 9.60
C ALA A 47 7.63 8.62 10.59
N ILE A 48 8.59 7.88 11.16
CA ILE A 48 9.72 8.44 11.89
C ILE A 48 10.98 8.18 11.06
N ILE A 49 11.63 9.25 10.59
CA ILE A 49 12.74 9.17 9.60
C ILE A 49 14.00 9.71 10.25
N ALA A 50 15.08 8.94 10.29
CA ALA A 50 16.38 9.44 10.78
C ALA A 50 17.00 10.40 9.75
N LEU A 51 17.49 11.55 10.20
CA LEU A 51 18.22 12.51 9.35
C LEU A 51 19.73 12.38 9.48
N HIS A 52 20.42 12.34 8.34
CA HIS A 52 21.87 12.23 8.23
C HIS A 52 22.41 13.39 7.39
N ASP A 53 23.05 14.35 8.03
CA ASP A 53 23.58 15.57 7.39
C ASP A 53 22.53 16.34 6.56
N GLY A 54 21.28 16.36 7.04
CA GLY A 54 20.15 17.02 6.36
C GLY A 54 19.52 16.20 5.23
N TYR A 55 19.89 14.92 5.08
CA TYR A 55 19.25 13.98 4.16
C TYR A 55 18.43 12.94 4.92
N GLU A 56 17.28 12.57 4.38
CA GLU A 56 16.49 11.44 4.86
C GLU A 56 17.31 10.14 4.80
N GLY A 57 17.19 9.32 5.83
CA GLY A 57 17.77 7.98 5.91
C GLY A 57 16.70 6.93 6.10
N GLU A 58 17.03 5.94 6.93
CA GLU A 58 16.13 4.86 7.32
C GLU A 58 14.90 5.38 8.07
N GLN A 59 13.74 4.80 7.76
CA GLN A 59 12.45 5.23 8.29
C GLN A 59 11.64 4.08 8.88
N ALA A 60 10.92 4.36 9.97
CA ALA A 60 9.87 3.49 10.50
C ALA A 60 8.51 4.02 10.04
N GLU A 61 7.86 3.32 9.11
CA GLU A 61 6.53 3.65 8.60
C GLU A 61 5.49 2.97 9.48
N ILE A 62 4.50 3.71 9.98
CA ILE A 62 3.58 3.20 11.00
C ILE A 62 2.14 3.66 10.71
N THR A 63 1.20 2.73 10.82
CA THR A 63 -0.25 2.97 10.87
C THR A 63 -0.81 2.35 12.14
N LYS A 64 -1.36 3.20 13.01
CA LYS A 64 -1.95 2.82 14.30
C LYS A 64 -3.37 2.32 14.12
N LYS A 65 -3.68 1.14 14.65
CA LYS A 65 -5.03 0.54 14.59
C LYS A 65 -5.66 0.69 13.19
N GLY A 66 -4.89 0.31 12.18
CA GLY A 66 -5.34 0.27 10.79
C GLY A 66 -6.30 -0.89 10.57
N PHE A 67 -6.06 -1.63 9.49
CA PHE A 67 -6.94 -2.72 9.11
C PHE A 67 -7.08 -3.80 10.20
N GLY A 68 -8.33 -4.25 10.42
CA GLY A 68 -8.64 -5.26 11.45
C GLY A 68 -8.40 -4.78 12.89
N GLY A 69 -8.17 -3.48 13.12
CA GLY A 69 -7.84 -2.93 14.42
C GLY A 69 -6.40 -3.21 14.86
N ASN A 70 -5.52 -3.60 13.94
CA ASN A 70 -4.12 -3.91 14.18
C ASN A 70 -3.21 -2.75 13.79
N ASP A 71 -2.04 -2.67 14.43
CA ASP A 71 -0.95 -1.84 13.95
C ASP A 71 -0.31 -2.45 12.70
N PHE A 72 0.04 -1.58 11.75
CA PHE A 72 0.89 -1.92 10.62
C PHE A 72 2.13 -1.06 10.74
N PHE A 73 3.29 -1.66 10.58
CA PHE A 73 4.53 -0.90 10.54
C PHE A 73 5.61 -1.68 9.82
N ASP A 74 6.60 -1.00 9.28
CA ASP A 74 7.80 -1.60 8.72
C ASP A 74 8.97 -0.62 8.83
N VAL A 75 10.17 -1.11 8.51
CA VAL A 75 11.37 -0.29 8.38
C VAL A 75 11.73 -0.25 6.91
N SER A 76 11.99 0.94 6.40
CA SER A 76 12.31 1.18 5.01
C SER A 76 13.62 1.95 4.87
N ASN A 77 14.44 1.54 3.90
CA ASN A 77 15.65 2.26 3.47
C ASN A 77 15.46 2.93 2.11
N ILE A 78 14.20 3.09 1.66
CA ILE A 78 13.87 3.63 0.34
C ILE A 78 14.37 5.07 0.13
N THR A 79 14.42 5.84 1.21
CA THR A 79 14.87 7.25 1.29
C THR A 79 16.36 7.39 1.54
N GLY A 80 17.06 6.29 1.88
CA GLY A 80 18.48 6.28 2.19
C GLY A 80 18.76 5.53 3.49
N ALA A 81 20.01 5.56 3.94
CA ALA A 81 20.40 5.08 5.26
C ALA A 81 21.69 5.77 5.76
N GLY A 82 21.84 5.91 7.07
CA GLY A 82 23.06 6.39 7.72
C GLY A 82 23.29 5.79 9.11
N GLY A 83 22.26 5.20 9.71
CA GLY A 83 22.32 4.43 10.94
C GLY A 83 21.51 3.14 10.83
N ASN A 84 21.15 2.57 11.98
CA ASN A 84 20.32 1.38 12.06
C ASN A 84 19.04 1.70 12.81
N ILE A 85 17.90 1.28 12.27
CA ILE A 85 16.61 1.44 12.93
C ILE A 85 15.88 0.10 13.02
N THR A 86 15.26 -0.17 14.16
CA THR A 86 14.28 -1.25 14.32
C THR A 86 12.99 -0.70 14.90
N VAL A 87 11.89 -1.41 14.66
CA VAL A 87 10.57 -1.09 15.21
C VAL A 87 9.89 -2.36 15.72
N GLU A 88 9.22 -2.27 16.86
CA GLU A 88 8.39 -3.34 17.42
C GLU A 88 7.17 -2.78 18.15
N GLN A 89 6.12 -3.58 18.34
CA GLN A 89 5.19 -3.32 19.42
C GLN A 89 5.96 -3.48 20.74
N LYS A 90 5.82 -2.51 21.64
CA LYS A 90 6.57 -2.47 22.89
C LYS A 90 6.38 -3.77 23.67
N ASN A 91 7.49 -4.40 24.06
CA ASN A 91 7.54 -5.68 24.76
C ASN A 91 7.03 -6.88 23.94
N ASP A 92 7.02 -6.79 22.62
CA ASP A 92 6.58 -7.86 21.73
C ASP A 92 7.64 -8.13 20.63
N PRO A 93 8.74 -8.82 20.99
CA PRO A 93 9.86 -9.05 20.08
C PRO A 93 9.50 -9.90 18.87
N ALA A 94 8.35 -10.60 18.89
CA ALA A 94 7.84 -11.32 17.73
C ALA A 94 7.40 -10.38 16.60
N THR A 95 7.22 -9.09 16.90
CA THR A 95 6.80 -8.06 15.95
C THR A 95 7.95 -7.22 15.42
N ILE A 96 9.20 -7.48 15.83
CA ILE A 96 10.35 -6.68 15.43
C ILE A 96 10.57 -6.67 13.91
N LYS A 97 10.90 -5.50 13.37
CA LYS A 97 11.24 -5.26 11.96
C LYS A 97 12.44 -4.32 11.84
N GLY A 98 13.10 -4.36 10.69
CA GLY A 98 14.34 -3.64 10.41
C GLY A 98 15.59 -4.47 10.71
N HIS A 99 16.64 -4.22 9.95
CA HIS A 99 17.93 -4.87 10.14
C HIS A 99 18.74 -4.12 11.23
N PRO A 100 18.99 -4.70 12.42
CA PRO A 100 19.58 -3.97 13.54
C PRO A 100 21.04 -3.55 13.35
N LEU A 101 21.72 -4.17 12.37
CA LEU A 101 23.12 -3.92 12.00
C LEU A 101 23.25 -3.54 10.51
N PHE A 102 22.26 -2.84 9.96
CA PHE A 102 22.15 -2.55 8.53
C PHE A 102 23.43 -1.93 7.95
N MET A 103 23.93 -0.85 8.55
CA MET A 103 25.13 -0.15 8.07
C MET A 103 26.40 -1.00 8.20
N GLN A 104 26.47 -1.88 9.20
CA GLN A 104 27.57 -2.85 9.33
C GLN A 104 27.49 -3.91 8.22
N ALA A 105 26.30 -4.45 7.96
CA ALA A 105 26.07 -5.41 6.88
C ALA A 105 26.34 -4.78 5.50
N LEU A 106 25.95 -3.52 5.30
CA LEU A 106 26.25 -2.75 4.09
C LEU A 106 27.76 -2.61 3.87
N ASN A 107 28.51 -2.21 4.90
CA ASN A 107 29.97 -2.11 4.83
C ASN A 107 30.63 -3.47 4.56
N GLN A 108 30.14 -4.54 5.20
CA GLN A 108 30.63 -5.90 4.97
C GLN A 108 30.34 -6.36 3.54
N ALA A 109 29.12 -6.19 3.04
CA ALA A 109 28.74 -6.53 1.68
C ALA A 109 29.56 -5.74 0.66
N TRP A 110 29.78 -4.44 0.91
CA TRP A 110 30.58 -3.58 0.04
C TRP A 110 32.02 -4.06 -0.09
N ALA A 111 32.64 -4.47 1.03
CA ALA A 111 34.00 -4.99 1.02
C ALA A 111 34.15 -6.22 0.11
N HIS A 112 33.11 -7.07 0.04
CA HIS A 112 33.09 -8.31 -0.74
C HIS A 112 32.49 -8.17 -2.14
N ALA A 113 31.91 -7.01 -2.47
CA ALA A 113 31.32 -6.76 -3.78
C ALA A 113 32.39 -6.78 -4.89
N ASP A 114 32.03 -7.34 -6.04
CA ASP A 114 32.87 -7.29 -7.24
C ASP A 114 32.98 -5.85 -7.78
N GLU A 115 34.00 -5.60 -8.61
CA GLU A 115 34.28 -4.26 -9.14
C GLU A 115 33.11 -3.69 -9.96
N LYS A 116 32.37 -4.52 -10.70
CA LYS A 116 31.22 -4.06 -11.49
C LYS A 116 30.10 -3.57 -10.58
N THR A 117 29.80 -4.32 -9.51
CA THR A 117 28.83 -3.92 -8.49
C THR A 117 29.28 -2.62 -7.84
N LYS A 118 30.56 -2.51 -7.45
CA LYS A 118 31.13 -1.30 -6.85
C LYS A 118 30.98 -0.09 -7.77
N ASP A 119 31.38 -0.21 -9.03
CA ASP A 119 31.29 0.88 -10.02
C ASP A 119 29.86 1.39 -10.21
N ASN A 120 28.87 0.49 -10.20
CA ASN A 120 27.46 0.85 -10.40
C ASN A 120 26.83 1.60 -9.21
N ILE A 121 27.32 1.39 -7.98
CA ILE A 121 26.66 1.92 -6.77
C ILE A 121 27.51 2.91 -5.99
N LYS A 122 28.82 3.02 -6.28
CA LYS A 122 29.76 3.88 -5.53
C LYS A 122 29.30 5.33 -5.40
N ARG A 123 28.61 5.87 -6.42
CA ARG A 123 28.11 7.25 -6.41
C ARG A 123 26.95 7.47 -5.44
N SER A 124 26.27 6.40 -5.05
CA SER A 124 25.18 6.41 -4.08
C SER A 124 25.65 6.10 -2.66
N LEU A 125 26.96 5.99 -2.44
CA LEU A 125 27.58 5.66 -1.16
C LEU A 125 28.55 6.77 -0.76
N HIS A 126 28.44 7.19 0.50
CA HIS A 126 29.23 8.27 1.07
C HIS A 126 30.19 7.69 2.08
N PHE A 127 31.47 7.98 1.90
CA PHE A 127 32.56 7.35 2.65
C PHE A 127 33.22 8.36 3.59
N ASP A 128 33.57 7.91 4.78
CA ASP A 128 34.47 8.67 5.66
C ASP A 128 35.93 8.57 5.18
N HIS A 129 36.82 9.28 5.89
CA HIS A 129 38.26 9.32 5.59
C HIS A 129 38.96 7.96 5.72
N THR A 130 38.34 6.96 6.36
CA THR A 130 38.85 5.59 6.48
C THR A 130 38.36 4.67 5.36
N GLY A 131 37.46 5.17 4.51
CA GLY A 131 36.82 4.39 3.44
C GLY A 131 35.62 3.57 3.92
N ARG A 132 35.08 3.85 5.12
CA ARG A 132 33.85 3.23 5.62
C ARG A 132 32.65 3.99 5.09
N ILE A 133 31.60 3.28 4.67
CA ILE A 133 30.33 3.88 4.28
C ILE A 133 29.65 4.44 5.52
N VAL A 134 29.34 5.73 5.50
CA VAL A 134 28.65 6.47 6.57
C VAL A 134 27.25 6.91 6.17
N ARG A 135 26.95 6.95 4.87
CA ARG A 135 25.61 7.23 4.36
C ARG A 135 25.40 6.55 3.02
N MET A 136 24.17 6.13 2.78
CA MET A 136 23.65 5.56 1.54
C MET A 136 22.53 6.47 1.04
N ASP A 137 22.58 6.82 -0.24
CA ASP A 137 21.52 7.57 -0.91
C ASP A 137 20.24 6.72 -1.08
N PRO A 138 19.09 7.33 -1.40
CA PRO A 138 17.84 6.61 -1.64
C PRO A 138 18.00 5.45 -2.63
N THR A 139 17.55 4.26 -2.25
CA THR A 139 17.58 3.09 -3.14
C THR A 139 16.61 3.25 -4.32
N LYS A 140 15.51 3.99 -4.14
CA LYS A 140 14.54 4.32 -5.21
C LYS A 140 15.16 5.01 -6.41
N ASP A 141 16.27 5.71 -6.21
CA ASP A 141 16.93 6.49 -7.27
C ASP A 141 18.03 5.68 -8.00
N ASN A 142 18.39 4.49 -7.48
CA ASN A 142 19.40 3.63 -8.08
C ASN A 142 19.01 2.14 -7.99
N PRO A 143 18.46 1.53 -9.06
CA PRO A 143 18.05 0.13 -9.04
C PRO A 143 19.21 -0.86 -8.85
N HIS A 144 20.46 -0.48 -9.15
CA HIS A 144 21.62 -1.32 -8.84
C HIS A 144 21.95 -1.31 -7.35
N LEU A 145 21.72 -0.18 -6.67
CA LEU A 145 21.85 -0.10 -5.22
C LEU A 145 20.76 -0.91 -4.53
N GLU A 146 19.50 -0.78 -4.96
CA GLU A 146 18.39 -1.60 -4.46
C GLU A 146 18.72 -3.10 -4.56
N ALA A 147 19.10 -3.56 -5.77
CA ALA A 147 19.44 -4.96 -6.00
C ALA A 147 20.63 -5.42 -5.14
N PHE A 148 21.60 -4.56 -4.89
CA PHE A 148 22.73 -4.84 -4.03
C PHE A 148 22.31 -4.98 -2.56
N VAL A 149 21.43 -4.12 -2.05
CA VAL A 149 20.97 -4.21 -0.66
C VAL A 149 20.17 -5.50 -0.42
N HIS A 150 19.34 -5.93 -1.37
CA HIS A 150 18.64 -7.23 -1.30
C HIS A 150 19.57 -8.45 -1.21
N THR A 151 20.87 -8.30 -1.47
CA THR A 151 21.84 -9.41 -1.29
C THR A 151 22.15 -9.70 0.17
N PHE A 152 22.01 -8.71 1.06
CA PHE A 152 22.38 -8.86 2.47
C PHE A 152 21.25 -8.50 3.44
N ASP A 153 20.28 -7.68 3.03
CA ASP A 153 19.13 -7.32 3.86
C ASP A 153 17.86 -8.03 3.38
N LYS A 154 17.18 -8.67 4.34
CA LYS A 154 15.87 -9.32 4.20
C LYS A 154 14.98 -9.00 5.40
N LEU A 155 15.26 -7.91 6.10
CA LEU A 155 14.59 -7.50 7.33
C LEU A 155 13.99 -6.09 7.22
N SER A 156 14.44 -5.31 6.24
CA SER A 156 13.90 -3.99 5.90
C SER A 156 13.28 -4.03 4.50
N TYR A 157 12.35 -3.11 4.26
CA TYR A 157 11.85 -2.76 2.94
C TYR A 157 12.91 -1.89 2.24
N VAL A 158 13.30 -2.24 1.01
CA VAL A 158 14.45 -1.58 0.38
C VAL A 158 14.19 -1.13 -1.04
N GLY A 159 13.17 -1.64 -1.69
CA GLY A 159 12.81 -1.21 -3.03
C GLY A 159 11.83 -0.07 -3.05
N VAL A 160 11.61 0.45 -4.26
CA VAL A 160 10.27 0.95 -4.54
C VAL A 160 9.40 -0.29 -4.58
N GLY A 161 8.56 -0.47 -3.56
CA GLY A 161 7.60 -1.58 -3.48
C GLY A 161 6.62 -1.52 -4.64
N PRO A 162 5.38 -1.97 -4.48
CA PRO A 162 4.45 -1.91 -5.59
C PRO A 162 4.11 -0.45 -5.98
N TRP A 163 4.91 0.13 -6.87
CA TRP A 163 4.90 1.50 -7.35
C TRP A 163 5.18 1.47 -8.85
N ASN A 164 4.48 2.29 -9.63
CA ASN A 164 4.54 2.27 -11.10
C ASN A 164 4.22 0.91 -11.75
N GLY A 165 3.31 0.13 -11.14
CA GLY A 165 2.89 -1.17 -11.67
C GLY A 165 3.90 -2.31 -11.46
N ASN A 166 5.00 -2.08 -10.74
CA ASN A 166 5.86 -3.17 -10.28
C ASN A 166 5.13 -3.96 -9.18
N ALA A 167 5.29 -5.28 -9.10
CA ALA A 167 4.77 -6.07 -7.99
C ALA A 167 5.53 -5.79 -6.67
N GLY A 168 6.64 -5.05 -6.76
CA GLY A 168 7.60 -4.89 -5.68
C GLY A 168 8.33 -6.20 -5.40
N ASN A 169 9.32 -6.16 -4.52
CA ASN A 169 9.97 -7.37 -4.05
C ASN A 169 9.03 -8.10 -3.07
N ALA A 170 8.82 -9.40 -3.27
CA ALA A 170 7.95 -10.21 -2.40
C ALA A 170 8.48 -10.30 -0.95
N VAL A 171 9.79 -10.17 -0.75
CA VAL A 171 10.43 -10.09 0.57
C VAL A 171 10.03 -8.77 1.23
N ASP A 172 10.18 -7.64 0.54
CA ASP A 172 9.78 -6.31 1.00
C ASP A 172 8.30 -6.30 1.43
N ASN A 173 7.41 -6.87 0.62
CA ASN A 173 5.98 -6.96 0.93
C ASN A 173 5.66 -7.85 2.15
N ALA A 174 6.50 -8.84 2.45
CA ALA A 174 6.32 -9.69 3.63
C ALA A 174 6.62 -8.94 4.94
N HIS A 175 7.40 -7.85 4.88
CA HIS A 175 7.72 -7.02 6.04
C HIS A 175 6.55 -6.15 6.48
N SER A 176 5.63 -5.75 5.60
CA SER A 176 4.48 -4.90 5.95
C SER A 176 3.29 -5.66 6.60
N ARG A 177 3.51 -6.86 7.14
CA ARG A 177 2.45 -7.63 7.84
C ARG A 177 1.95 -6.93 9.10
N ALA A 178 0.65 -7.01 9.35
CA ALA A 178 0.02 -6.48 10.56
C ALA A 178 0.61 -7.12 11.83
N ALA A 179 0.77 -6.32 12.88
CA ALA A 179 0.98 -6.80 14.24
C ALA A 179 -0.37 -7.19 14.89
N HIS A 180 -0.38 -7.41 16.21
CA HIS A 180 -1.58 -7.85 16.93
C HIS A 180 -2.17 -6.72 17.77
N GLY A 181 -3.36 -6.25 17.40
CA GLY A 181 -4.03 -5.12 18.02
C GLY A 181 -3.27 -3.80 17.87
N SER A 182 -3.71 -2.78 18.61
CA SER A 182 -3.02 -1.50 18.73
C SER A 182 -2.34 -1.39 20.10
N LYS A 183 -1.02 -1.16 20.11
CA LYS A 183 -0.20 -1.06 21.33
C LYS A 183 0.75 0.13 21.24
N ASP A 184 1.48 0.44 22.31
CA ASP A 184 2.64 1.32 22.18
C ASP A 184 3.69 0.68 21.28
N ILE A 185 4.42 1.50 20.52
CA ILE A 185 5.46 1.06 19.58
C ILE A 185 6.81 1.58 20.08
N LEU A 186 7.82 0.72 20.05
CA LEU A 186 9.21 1.08 20.33
C LEU A 186 9.96 1.15 19.00
N ILE A 187 10.61 2.28 18.76
CA ILE A 187 11.52 2.51 17.64
C ILE A 187 12.90 2.68 18.25
N THR A 188 13.86 1.85 17.86
CA THR A 188 15.25 1.93 18.36
C THR A 188 16.16 2.34 17.21
N TYR A 189 16.91 3.42 17.40
CA TYR A 189 17.95 3.89 16.51
C TYR A 189 19.34 3.71 17.15
N SER A 190 20.33 3.32 16.35
CA SER A 190 21.72 3.20 16.79
C SER A 190 22.68 3.20 15.60
N ASP A 191 23.83 3.85 15.71
CA ASP A 191 24.92 3.69 14.72
C ASP A 191 25.63 2.35 14.89
N GLY A 192 25.44 1.71 16.05
CA GLY A 192 25.99 0.41 16.41
C GLY A 192 24.98 -0.70 16.17
N ASP A 193 24.36 -1.18 17.24
CA ASP A 193 23.34 -2.21 17.22
C ASP A 193 22.00 -1.63 17.64
N ALA A 194 21.01 -1.67 16.75
CA ALA A 194 19.67 -1.16 16.99
C ALA A 194 18.70 -2.24 17.49
N ARG A 195 19.18 -3.43 17.90
CA ARG A 195 18.32 -4.38 18.62
C ARG A 195 17.74 -3.70 19.86
N PRO A 196 16.42 -3.78 20.09
CA PRO A 196 15.83 -3.33 21.33
C PRO A 196 16.55 -4.05 22.48
N ASN A 197 17.23 -3.29 23.33
CA ASN A 197 17.70 -3.82 24.59
C ASN A 197 16.46 -4.29 25.34
N GLN A 198 16.27 -5.61 25.43
CA GLN A 198 15.32 -6.20 26.36
C GLN A 198 15.88 -5.96 27.75
N SER A 199 15.79 -4.71 28.22
CA SER A 199 15.89 -4.41 29.62
C SER A 199 14.62 -4.99 30.26
N ASN A 200 14.65 -6.30 30.49
CA ASN A 200 14.15 -6.78 31.75
C ASN A 200 14.89 -5.94 32.80
N GLU A 201 14.14 -5.17 33.56
CA GLU A 201 14.54 -5.02 34.95
C GLU A 201 14.86 -6.44 35.46
N SER A 202 16.13 -6.65 35.87
CA SER A 202 16.76 -7.88 36.36
C SER A 202 17.51 -8.80 35.35
N ASP A 203 18.85 -8.66 35.40
CA ASP A 203 19.93 -9.65 35.51
C ASP A 203 19.92 -11.04 34.82
N HIS A 204 21.13 -11.36 34.32
CA HIS A 204 21.81 -12.66 34.11
C HIS A 204 21.60 -13.50 32.83
N HIS A 205 22.71 -13.58 32.06
CA HIS A 205 23.28 -14.73 31.35
C HIS A 205 22.39 -15.67 30.49
N SER A 206 22.53 -15.56 29.15
CA SER A 206 23.09 -16.61 28.24
C SER A 206 22.35 -16.84 26.92
N ALA A 207 23.17 -17.07 25.88
CA ALA A 207 22.99 -17.83 24.63
C ALA A 207 22.36 -17.12 23.39
N PRO A 208 22.97 -17.30 22.19
CA PRO A 208 22.47 -16.71 20.94
C PRO A 208 21.40 -17.58 20.28
N PRO A 209 20.42 -17.00 19.54
CA PRO A 209 19.41 -17.77 18.84
C PRO A 209 19.87 -18.27 17.47
N LYS A 210 19.36 -19.47 17.13
CA LYS A 210 19.60 -20.25 15.91
C LYS A 210 18.89 -19.65 14.68
N GLU A 211 19.57 -19.73 13.54
CA GLU A 211 19.07 -19.37 12.20
C GLU A 211 17.85 -20.21 11.78
N ALA A 212 16.91 -19.56 11.08
CA ALA A 212 15.72 -20.18 10.48
C ALA A 212 15.91 -20.37 8.96
N PRO A 213 15.22 -21.36 8.33
CA PRO A 213 15.58 -21.87 7.01
C PRO A 213 14.97 -21.08 5.85
N VAL A 214 15.73 -21.02 4.75
CA VAL A 214 15.42 -20.37 3.46
C VAL A 214 14.52 -21.24 2.60
N ILE A 215 13.43 -20.69 2.06
CA ILE A 215 12.57 -21.34 1.05
C ILE A 215 12.75 -20.58 -0.27
N HIS A 216 13.17 -21.29 -1.33
CA HIS A 216 13.29 -20.77 -2.69
C HIS A 216 11.96 -20.93 -3.45
N LEU A 217 11.48 -19.87 -4.08
CA LEU A 217 10.41 -19.90 -5.09
C LEU A 217 10.86 -19.09 -6.31
N ASN A 218 10.98 -19.77 -7.46
CA ASN A 218 11.24 -19.16 -8.76
C ASN A 218 9.92 -18.70 -9.38
N ALA A 219 9.87 -17.48 -9.91
CA ALA A 219 8.83 -17.05 -10.85
C ALA A 219 9.45 -16.15 -11.93
N HIS A 220 9.16 -16.48 -13.19
CA HIS A 220 9.54 -15.73 -14.38
C HIS A 220 8.54 -14.58 -14.66
N PRO A 221 8.98 -13.46 -15.27
CA PRO A 221 8.13 -12.30 -15.53
C PRO A 221 7.37 -12.43 -16.86
N ALA A 222 6.17 -11.85 -16.92
CA ALA A 222 5.40 -11.61 -18.15
C ALA A 222 5.22 -10.09 -18.35
N GLU A 223 5.49 -9.63 -19.57
CA GLU A 223 5.49 -8.23 -20.01
C GLU A 223 4.09 -7.60 -20.19
N HIS A 224 4.01 -6.27 -20.08
CA HIS A 224 2.81 -5.44 -20.24
C HIS A 224 2.62 -4.86 -21.66
N GLY A 225 1.34 -4.76 -22.06
CA GLY A 225 0.80 -3.50 -22.62
C GLY A 225 0.54 -3.42 -24.13
N GLY A 226 -0.45 -4.14 -24.66
CA GLY A 226 -1.03 -3.89 -25.98
C GLY A 226 -2.50 -3.47 -25.88
N MET A 227 -2.93 -2.54 -26.74
CA MET A 227 -4.35 -2.23 -26.97
C MET A 227 -5.02 -3.50 -27.54
N HIS A 228 -5.77 -4.22 -26.71
CA HIS A 228 -6.34 -5.50 -27.10
C HIS A 228 -7.61 -5.30 -27.95
N SER A 229 -7.67 -6.03 -29.08
CA SER A 229 -8.88 -6.19 -29.90
C SER A 229 -10.04 -6.77 -29.06
N PRO A 230 -11.30 -6.54 -29.46
CA PRO A 230 -12.48 -7.10 -28.76
C PRO A 230 -12.35 -8.62 -28.61
N GLU A 231 -12.51 -9.10 -27.38
CA GLU A 231 -12.41 -10.51 -27.06
C GLU A 231 -13.77 -11.19 -27.32
N HIS A 232 -13.75 -12.31 -28.02
CA HIS A 232 -14.99 -13.06 -28.31
C HIS A 232 -15.54 -13.71 -27.04
N ASP A 233 -16.77 -13.41 -26.66
CA ASP A 233 -17.45 -14.07 -25.57
C ASP A 233 -17.88 -15.51 -25.94
N ASP A 234 -17.20 -16.50 -25.40
CA ASP A 234 -17.53 -17.92 -25.58
C ASP A 234 -18.57 -18.45 -24.58
N GLY A 235 -19.05 -17.58 -23.68
CA GLY A 235 -19.98 -17.92 -22.59
C GLY A 235 -19.36 -18.75 -21.45
N LYS A 236 -18.05 -18.99 -21.48
CA LYS A 236 -17.36 -19.90 -20.53
C LYS A 236 -16.18 -19.23 -19.81
N ALA A 237 -15.45 -18.35 -20.50
CA ALA A 237 -14.30 -17.68 -19.91
C ALA A 237 -14.73 -16.80 -18.71
N PRO A 238 -13.95 -16.80 -17.62
CA PRO A 238 -14.18 -15.90 -16.49
C PRO A 238 -13.91 -14.45 -16.90
N GLY A 239 -14.67 -13.50 -16.35
CA GLY A 239 -14.51 -12.10 -16.74
C GLY A 239 -15.74 -11.22 -16.53
N ILE A 240 -15.75 -10.09 -17.21
CA ILE A 240 -16.78 -9.06 -17.11
C ILE A 240 -17.45 -8.84 -18.47
N ILE A 241 -18.78 -8.87 -18.47
CA ILE A 241 -19.60 -8.36 -19.58
C ILE A 241 -19.81 -6.87 -19.32
N LEU A 242 -19.05 -6.02 -20.00
CA LEU A 242 -18.99 -4.58 -19.75
C LEU A 242 -19.84 -3.82 -20.77
N SER A 243 -20.87 -3.12 -20.32
CA SER A 243 -21.70 -2.26 -21.18
C SER A 243 -21.47 -0.78 -20.92
N ASN A 244 -21.33 -0.03 -22.01
CA ASN A 244 -21.47 1.42 -22.02
C ASN A 244 -22.91 1.77 -22.40
N LYS A 245 -23.76 2.08 -21.42
CA LYS A 245 -25.13 2.53 -21.65
C LYS A 245 -25.23 4.03 -21.91
N SER A 246 -24.12 4.76 -21.87
CA SER A 246 -24.09 6.19 -22.14
C SER A 246 -24.23 6.49 -23.64
N THR A 247 -24.39 7.78 -23.95
CA THR A 247 -24.50 8.28 -25.33
C THR A 247 -23.16 8.68 -25.93
N ALA A 248 -22.06 8.53 -25.20
CA ALA A 248 -20.71 8.83 -25.65
C ALA A 248 -19.84 7.58 -25.60
N ASP A 249 -18.84 7.52 -26.47
CA ASP A 249 -17.84 6.46 -26.37
C ASP A 249 -17.04 6.64 -25.09
N GLU A 250 -16.74 5.54 -24.40
CA GLU A 250 -16.01 5.57 -23.14
C GLU A 250 -14.88 4.55 -23.15
N THR A 251 -13.79 4.90 -22.49
CA THR A 251 -12.69 3.97 -22.23
C THR A 251 -12.70 3.63 -20.76
N TYR A 252 -12.82 2.34 -20.47
CA TYR A 252 -12.88 1.80 -19.12
C TYR A 252 -11.53 1.25 -18.72
N TYR A 253 -11.11 1.53 -17.50
CA TYR A 253 -9.83 1.10 -16.98
C TYR A 253 -10.03 0.12 -15.84
N PHE A 254 -9.38 -1.03 -15.95
CA PHE A 254 -9.38 -2.10 -14.96
C PHE A 254 -8.16 -1.96 -14.07
N TYR A 255 -8.37 -1.99 -12.77
CA TYR A 255 -7.31 -1.88 -11.77
C TYR A 255 -7.35 -3.13 -10.91
N ASN A 256 -6.23 -3.83 -10.82
CA ASN A 256 -6.07 -4.89 -9.83
C ASN A 256 -5.75 -4.24 -8.48
N ASN A 257 -6.20 -4.83 -7.37
CA ASN A 257 -5.84 -4.32 -6.06
C ASN A 257 -4.35 -4.51 -5.78
N TYR A 258 -3.75 -3.57 -5.04
CA TYR A 258 -2.38 -3.63 -4.53
C TYR A 258 -2.18 -4.81 -3.58
N TRP A 259 -3.15 -5.09 -2.70
CA TRP A 259 -3.14 -6.26 -1.83
C TRP A 259 -4.48 -6.99 -1.86
N ASN A 260 -4.39 -8.33 -1.81
CA ASN A 260 -5.48 -9.28 -2.02
C ASN A 260 -5.55 -10.35 -0.91
N GLY A 261 -5.45 -9.94 0.36
CA GLY A 261 -5.35 -10.84 1.53
C GLY A 261 -6.30 -10.49 2.69
N ASN A 262 -6.68 -11.51 3.47
CA ASN A 262 -7.42 -11.44 4.74
C ASN A 262 -8.70 -10.59 4.80
N GLY A 263 -9.33 -10.31 3.66
CA GLY A 263 -10.58 -9.53 3.57
C GLY A 263 -10.40 -8.03 3.42
N THR A 264 -9.18 -7.53 3.11
CA THR A 264 -8.96 -6.15 2.67
C THR A 264 -8.50 -6.12 1.22
N ALA A 265 -9.10 -5.21 0.46
CA ALA A 265 -8.63 -4.81 -0.86
C ALA A 265 -7.88 -3.49 -0.75
N GLY A 266 -6.63 -3.45 -1.25
CA GLY A 266 -5.88 -2.21 -1.41
C GLY A 266 -6.15 -1.62 -2.76
N ALA A 267 -6.92 -0.55 -2.83
CA ALA A 267 -7.37 -0.06 -4.11
C ALA A 267 -6.22 0.68 -4.85
N ASN A 268 -6.01 0.37 -6.15
CA ASN A 268 -4.96 0.96 -7.02
C ASN A 268 -5.52 1.98 -8.04
N PHE A 269 -5.18 3.27 -7.96
CA PHE A 269 -5.89 4.33 -8.71
C PHE A 269 -5.18 4.82 -9.97
N ASP A 270 -3.91 4.47 -10.12
CA ASP A 270 -2.97 5.10 -11.03
C ASP A 270 -2.24 4.08 -11.92
N HIS A 271 -2.42 2.77 -11.68
CA HIS A 271 -1.84 1.72 -12.51
C HIS A 271 -2.93 0.77 -13.04
N PRO A 272 -3.61 1.17 -14.13
CA PRO A 272 -4.57 0.28 -14.76
C PRO A 272 -3.85 -0.93 -15.37
N LEU A 273 -4.37 -2.12 -15.08
CA LEU A 273 -3.90 -3.39 -15.66
C LEU A 273 -4.25 -3.48 -17.15
N LYS A 274 -5.44 -3.01 -17.51
CA LYS A 274 -6.02 -3.09 -18.85
C LYS A 274 -6.97 -1.93 -19.05
N SER A 275 -7.09 -1.45 -20.28
CA SER A 275 -8.17 -0.55 -20.69
C SER A 275 -8.96 -1.15 -21.84
N VAL A 276 -10.26 -0.88 -21.88
CA VAL A 276 -11.17 -1.32 -22.94
C VAL A 276 -12.00 -0.14 -23.41
N HIS A 277 -11.91 0.16 -24.69
CA HIS A 277 -12.80 1.13 -25.33
C HIS A 277 -14.12 0.45 -25.66
N VAL A 278 -15.23 1.02 -25.21
CA VAL A 278 -16.58 0.51 -25.48
C VAL A 278 -17.41 1.65 -26.08
N PRO A 279 -17.80 1.56 -27.36
CA PRO A 279 -18.60 2.61 -27.99
C PRO A 279 -19.94 2.83 -27.29
N ALA A 280 -20.54 4.00 -27.51
CA ALA A 280 -21.85 4.33 -26.96
C ALA A 280 -22.89 3.23 -27.27
N GLY A 281 -23.64 2.79 -26.25
CA GLY A 281 -24.66 1.75 -26.37
C GLY A 281 -24.16 0.32 -26.61
N HIS A 282 -22.84 0.09 -26.64
CA HIS A 282 -22.26 -1.23 -26.90
C HIS A 282 -21.90 -1.99 -25.62
N THR A 283 -21.68 -3.29 -25.78
CA THR A 283 -21.25 -4.22 -24.74
C THR A 283 -20.06 -5.01 -25.27
N GLU A 284 -19.03 -5.15 -24.44
CA GLU A 284 -17.83 -5.93 -24.71
C GLU A 284 -17.62 -6.97 -23.61
N PHE A 285 -17.03 -8.11 -23.96
CA PHE A 285 -16.55 -9.06 -22.97
C PHE A 285 -15.08 -8.81 -22.66
N VAL A 286 -14.74 -8.83 -21.38
CA VAL A 286 -13.38 -8.64 -20.88
C VAL A 286 -12.99 -9.87 -20.08
N SER A 287 -12.16 -10.72 -20.67
CA SER A 287 -11.57 -11.88 -20.00
C SER A 287 -10.60 -11.42 -18.92
N LEU A 288 -10.72 -12.03 -17.74
CA LEU A 288 -9.88 -11.76 -16.58
C LEU A 288 -9.48 -13.08 -15.93
N PRO A 289 -8.24 -13.17 -15.39
CA PRO A 289 -7.83 -14.37 -14.68
C PRO A 289 -8.71 -14.58 -13.44
N SER A 290 -8.93 -15.84 -13.03
CA SER A 290 -9.72 -16.14 -11.83
C SER A 290 -9.16 -15.52 -10.55
N SER A 291 -7.85 -15.28 -10.52
CA SER A 291 -7.15 -14.59 -9.44
C SER A 291 -7.38 -13.07 -9.39
N PHE A 292 -8.03 -12.48 -10.40
CA PHE A 292 -8.26 -11.04 -10.44
C PHE A 292 -9.19 -10.60 -9.30
N LYS A 293 -8.76 -9.59 -8.55
CA LYS A 293 -9.55 -8.90 -7.53
C LYS A 293 -9.23 -7.41 -7.59
N GLY A 294 -10.22 -6.61 -7.93
CA GLY A 294 -9.96 -5.23 -8.30
C GLY A 294 -11.24 -4.53 -8.67
N ARG A 295 -11.17 -3.67 -9.68
CA ARG A 295 -12.30 -2.88 -10.13
C ARG A 295 -12.19 -2.44 -11.57
N VAL A 296 -13.26 -1.85 -12.06
CA VAL A 296 -13.32 -1.08 -13.31
C VAL A 296 -13.93 0.31 -13.05
N GLN A 297 -13.49 1.31 -13.80
CA GLN A 297 -14.05 2.67 -13.80
C GLN A 297 -14.03 3.32 -15.19
N ARG A 298 -14.79 4.40 -15.38
CA ARG A 298 -14.76 5.26 -16.57
C ARG A 298 -13.54 6.17 -16.55
N GLY A 299 -12.75 6.16 -17.61
CA GLY A 299 -11.49 6.90 -17.69
C GLY A 299 -10.51 6.49 -16.60
N HIS A 300 -9.38 7.20 -16.55
CA HIS A 300 -8.30 6.93 -15.59
C HIS A 300 -8.20 7.99 -14.48
N LEU A 301 -9.10 8.99 -14.48
CA LEU A 301 -9.05 10.12 -13.57
C LEU A 301 -10.02 9.93 -12.40
N ILE A 302 -9.58 10.29 -11.21
CA ILE A 302 -10.40 10.41 -10.00
C ILE A 302 -10.78 11.88 -9.75
N PRO A 303 -11.92 12.19 -9.08
CA PRO A 303 -12.89 11.26 -8.49
C PRO A 303 -13.69 10.48 -9.54
N ALA A 304 -14.04 9.21 -9.24
CA ALA A 304 -14.77 8.32 -10.14
C ALA A 304 -15.62 7.28 -9.40
N THR A 305 -16.72 6.84 -10.02
CA THR A 305 -17.52 5.70 -9.54
C THR A 305 -16.80 4.40 -9.85
N TRP A 306 -16.72 3.49 -8.89
CA TRP A 306 -16.09 2.19 -9.04
C TRP A 306 -17.10 1.05 -9.05
N VAL A 307 -16.78 0.04 -9.85
CA VAL A 307 -17.40 -1.27 -9.74
C VAL A 307 -16.31 -2.26 -9.34
N GLU A 308 -16.37 -2.72 -8.10
CA GLU A 308 -15.37 -3.56 -7.46
C GLU A 308 -15.78 -5.03 -7.55
N PHE A 309 -14.83 -5.92 -7.80
CA PHE A 309 -15.11 -7.34 -7.91
C PHE A 309 -13.87 -8.23 -7.77
N GLN A 310 -14.11 -9.47 -7.37
CA GLN A 310 -13.19 -10.59 -7.50
C GLN A 310 -13.82 -11.67 -8.38
N ILE A 311 -13.03 -12.25 -9.28
CA ILE A 311 -13.53 -13.24 -10.25
C ILE A 311 -13.74 -14.62 -9.62
N GLU A 312 -12.91 -14.97 -8.63
CA GLU A 312 -13.08 -16.20 -7.86
C GLU A 312 -12.70 -15.99 -6.39
N ALA A 313 -13.71 -16.04 -5.51
CA ALA A 313 -13.53 -15.98 -4.07
C ALA A 313 -13.00 -17.31 -3.53
N SER A 314 -12.07 -17.28 -2.58
CA SER A 314 -11.45 -18.50 -2.04
C SER A 314 -12.39 -19.35 -1.18
N ASN A 315 -13.49 -18.78 -0.69
CA ASN A 315 -14.41 -19.44 0.24
C ASN A 315 -15.55 -20.19 -0.46
N ASP A 316 -16.12 -19.63 -1.53
CA ASP A 316 -17.25 -20.22 -2.25
C ASP A 316 -17.01 -20.40 -3.75
N HIS A 317 -15.83 -20.03 -4.25
CA HIS A 317 -15.42 -20.11 -5.66
C HIS A 317 -16.33 -19.35 -6.64
N LYS A 318 -17.11 -18.39 -6.14
CA LYS A 318 -17.96 -17.53 -6.98
C LYS A 318 -17.23 -16.22 -7.31
N ALA A 319 -17.67 -15.55 -8.37
CA ALA A 319 -17.36 -14.13 -8.52
C ALA A 319 -18.18 -13.34 -7.51
N HIS A 320 -17.60 -12.30 -6.91
CA HIS A 320 -18.30 -11.36 -6.03
C HIS A 320 -17.99 -9.93 -6.46
N GLY A 321 -18.95 -9.02 -6.34
CA GLY A 321 -18.68 -7.61 -6.56
C GLY A 321 -19.80 -6.68 -6.11
N ASP A 322 -19.51 -5.40 -6.18
CA ASP A 322 -20.34 -4.30 -5.70
C ASP A 322 -19.99 -2.99 -6.40
N VAL A 323 -20.70 -1.92 -6.05
CA VAL A 323 -20.45 -0.57 -6.55
C VAL A 323 -19.99 0.29 -5.39
N SER A 324 -18.96 1.10 -5.59
CA SER A 324 -18.43 2.03 -4.59
C SER A 324 -18.35 3.44 -5.15
N VAL A 325 -18.73 4.41 -4.32
CA VAL A 325 -18.57 5.85 -4.57
C VAL A 325 -17.63 6.48 -3.56
N GLU A 326 -16.86 5.65 -2.85
CA GLU A 326 -15.98 6.10 -1.78
C GLU A 326 -14.90 7.06 -2.26
N GLN A 327 -14.54 6.94 -3.54
CA GLN A 327 -13.44 7.65 -4.19
C GLN A 327 -13.94 8.61 -5.27
N GLY A 328 -15.23 8.88 -5.23
CA GLY A 328 -15.91 9.81 -6.10
C GLY A 328 -17.16 9.22 -6.71
N ASN A 329 -17.94 10.09 -7.34
CA ASN A 329 -19.04 9.66 -8.19
C ASN A 329 -19.11 10.56 -9.41
N ASP A 330 -18.73 9.98 -10.55
CA ASP A 330 -18.75 10.61 -11.85
C ASP A 330 -19.90 10.09 -12.74
N GLY A 331 -20.83 9.32 -12.16
CA GLY A 331 -22.01 8.78 -12.83
C GLY A 331 -22.44 7.40 -12.31
N PRO A 332 -23.60 6.91 -12.77
CA PRO A 332 -24.23 5.70 -12.26
C PRO A 332 -23.56 4.44 -12.80
N ALA A 333 -23.60 3.37 -12.01
CA ALA A 333 -23.11 2.06 -12.39
C ALA A 333 -23.92 0.96 -11.71
N THR A 334 -24.03 -0.20 -12.37
CA THR A 334 -24.63 -1.41 -11.81
C THR A 334 -23.78 -2.64 -12.08
N ILE A 335 -23.94 -3.65 -11.23
CA ILE A 335 -23.30 -4.96 -11.35
C ILE A 335 -24.34 -6.07 -11.18
N HIS A 336 -24.23 -7.13 -11.99
CA HIS A 336 -25.21 -8.21 -12.07
C HIS A 336 -24.55 -9.59 -12.14
N ALA A 337 -25.17 -10.58 -11.50
CA ALA A 337 -24.80 -11.97 -11.67
C ALA A 337 -25.28 -12.49 -13.03
N THR A 338 -24.49 -13.37 -13.65
CA THR A 338 -24.77 -13.91 -14.99
C THR A 338 -25.08 -15.41 -14.96
N ASP A 339 -25.14 -16.01 -13.78
CA ASP A 339 -25.41 -17.43 -13.53
C ASP A 339 -26.92 -17.77 -13.44
N GLY A 340 -27.79 -16.81 -13.74
CA GLY A 340 -29.25 -16.98 -13.67
C GLY A 340 -29.88 -16.68 -12.31
N THR A 341 -29.09 -16.36 -11.27
CA THR A 341 -29.61 -15.97 -9.95
C THR A 341 -30.35 -14.63 -9.95
N LYS A 342 -30.13 -13.79 -10.97
CA LYS A 342 -30.68 -12.43 -11.11
C LYS A 342 -30.28 -11.50 -9.96
N SER A 343 -29.22 -11.82 -9.22
CA SER A 343 -28.65 -10.92 -8.21
C SER A 343 -28.07 -9.70 -8.90
N SER A 344 -28.37 -8.50 -8.38
CA SER A 344 -27.91 -7.23 -8.93
C SER A 344 -27.77 -6.18 -7.84
N ASN A 345 -26.91 -5.20 -8.10
CA ASN A 345 -26.71 -4.07 -7.21
C ASN A 345 -26.21 -2.83 -7.99
N GLY A 346 -26.17 -1.67 -7.32
CA GLY A 346 -25.82 -0.38 -7.91
C GLY A 346 -27.02 0.53 -8.14
N PHE A 347 -26.79 1.61 -8.88
CA PHE A 347 -27.75 2.68 -9.10
C PHE A 347 -27.68 3.19 -10.55
N THR A 348 -28.83 3.60 -11.10
CA THR A 348 -28.96 4.02 -12.50
C THR A 348 -29.23 5.51 -12.67
N ASN A 349 -29.58 6.21 -11.57
CA ASN A 349 -29.90 7.63 -11.60
C ASN A 349 -28.72 8.46 -11.14
N MET A 350 -28.45 9.57 -11.82
CA MET A 350 -27.46 10.55 -11.38
C MET A 350 -27.77 11.05 -9.97
N VAL A 351 -26.78 10.97 -9.08
CA VAL A 351 -26.88 11.61 -7.76
C VAL A 351 -26.72 13.12 -7.93
N LYS A 352 -27.64 13.87 -7.33
CA LYS A 352 -27.56 15.34 -7.26
C LYS A 352 -26.91 15.74 -5.96
N ALA A 353 -25.91 16.62 -6.03
CA ALA A 353 -25.25 17.19 -4.88
C ALA A 353 -25.24 18.72 -4.96
N GLU A 354 -24.69 19.40 -3.96
CA GLU A 354 -24.56 20.86 -3.96
C GLU A 354 -23.25 21.29 -3.30
N GLY A 355 -22.80 22.51 -3.64
CA GLY A 355 -21.68 23.16 -2.97
C GLY A 355 -20.41 22.30 -2.91
N SER A 356 -19.90 22.12 -1.70
CA SER A 356 -18.64 21.42 -1.38
C SER A 356 -18.68 19.90 -1.58
N ALA A 357 -19.82 19.33 -1.96
CA ALA A 357 -19.90 17.94 -2.37
C ALA A 357 -19.29 17.70 -3.76
N TYR A 358 -19.20 18.74 -4.60
CA TYR A 358 -18.60 18.66 -5.92
C TYR A 358 -17.12 19.04 -5.91
N GLN A 359 -16.37 18.41 -6.81
CA GLN A 359 -15.02 18.76 -7.19
C GLN A 359 -14.93 18.85 -8.72
N THR A 360 -14.11 19.78 -9.22
CA THR A 360 -13.72 19.80 -10.62
C THR A 360 -12.50 18.90 -10.79
N ARG A 361 -12.63 17.87 -11.61
CA ARG A 361 -11.55 16.95 -11.97
C ARG A 361 -10.58 17.62 -12.95
N SER A 362 -9.39 17.05 -13.12
CA SER A 362 -8.33 17.62 -13.98
C SER A 362 -8.72 17.73 -15.46
N ASP A 363 -9.72 16.97 -15.92
CA ASP A 363 -10.33 17.10 -17.25
C ASP A 363 -11.41 18.19 -17.34
N GLY A 364 -11.59 18.98 -16.28
CA GLY A 364 -12.59 20.04 -16.19
C GLY A 364 -14.00 19.54 -15.90
N LYS A 365 -14.24 18.22 -15.80
CA LYS A 365 -15.56 17.68 -15.45
C LYS A 365 -15.86 17.94 -13.97
N ARG A 366 -17.08 18.38 -13.68
CA ARG A 366 -17.57 18.56 -12.31
C ARG A 366 -18.24 17.27 -11.84
N VAL A 367 -17.65 16.61 -10.86
CA VAL A 367 -18.06 15.30 -10.33
C VAL A 367 -18.20 15.36 -8.82
N ILE A 368 -18.96 14.44 -8.21
CA ILE A 368 -19.05 14.40 -6.74
C ILE A 368 -17.69 13.91 -6.21
N ALA A 369 -17.16 14.63 -5.23
CA ALA A 369 -15.86 14.37 -4.63
C ALA A 369 -15.85 13.01 -3.89
N SER A 370 -14.64 12.51 -3.63
CA SER A 370 -14.42 11.35 -2.76
C SER A 370 -15.11 11.56 -1.40
N THR A 371 -15.82 10.53 -0.92
CA THR A 371 -16.49 10.59 0.38
C THR A 371 -15.53 10.29 1.53
N MET A 372 -14.53 9.44 1.27
CA MET A 372 -13.53 9.03 2.26
C MET A 372 -12.25 9.90 2.21
N GLY A 373 -12.18 10.83 1.25
CA GLY A 373 -10.99 11.62 0.97
C GLY A 373 -9.92 10.82 0.21
N ASN A 374 -8.99 11.53 -0.43
CA ASN A 374 -7.83 10.90 -1.07
C ASN A 374 -6.62 11.07 -0.15
N TRP A 375 -5.99 9.96 0.26
CA TRP A 375 -4.74 9.79 1.03
C TRP A 375 -4.57 10.63 2.32
N LEU A 376 -4.70 11.95 2.23
CA LEU A 376 -4.47 12.95 3.29
C LEU A 376 -5.73 13.77 3.64
N GLY A 377 -6.80 13.64 2.85
CA GLY A 377 -8.07 14.31 3.11
C GLY A 377 -8.96 13.49 4.04
N GLY A 378 -9.50 14.12 5.09
CA GLY A 378 -10.56 13.49 5.89
C GLY A 378 -11.88 13.32 5.10
N PRO A 379 -12.85 12.58 5.64
CA PRO A 379 -14.12 12.32 4.96
C PRO A 379 -14.86 13.58 4.53
N ASN A 380 -15.32 13.64 3.28
CA ASN A 380 -16.13 14.75 2.78
C ASN A 380 -17.60 14.57 3.18
N GLN A 381 -17.99 15.21 4.28
CA GLN A 381 -19.35 15.11 4.82
C GLN A 381 -20.45 15.59 3.85
N ALA A 382 -20.15 16.56 2.98
CA ALA A 382 -21.11 17.03 1.99
C ALA A 382 -21.36 15.97 0.91
N ALA A 383 -20.30 15.32 0.41
CA ALA A 383 -20.41 14.21 -0.52
C ALA A 383 -21.09 12.99 0.12
N ILE A 384 -20.74 12.64 1.36
CA ILE A 384 -21.41 11.56 2.12
C ILE A 384 -22.90 11.82 2.24
N LYS A 385 -23.29 13.04 2.62
CA LYS A 385 -24.70 13.43 2.79
C LYS A 385 -25.47 13.36 1.47
N ALA A 386 -24.87 13.85 0.39
CA ALA A 386 -25.50 13.83 -0.94
C ALA A 386 -25.77 12.40 -1.43
N GLN A 387 -24.93 11.45 -1.04
CA GLN A 387 -24.99 10.06 -1.52
C GLN A 387 -25.71 9.11 -0.57
N GLN A 388 -26.30 9.60 0.54
CA GLN A 388 -27.05 8.76 1.48
C GLN A 388 -28.23 8.00 0.85
N GLY A 389 -28.82 8.55 -0.21
CA GLY A 389 -29.93 7.92 -0.92
C GLY A 389 -29.56 6.61 -1.62
N ILE A 390 -28.28 6.39 -1.92
CA ILE A 390 -27.77 5.20 -2.61
C ILE A 390 -26.98 4.26 -1.68
N LYS A 391 -26.99 4.50 -0.36
CA LYS A 391 -26.15 3.74 0.60
C LYS A 391 -26.47 2.24 0.71
N THR A 392 -27.64 1.80 0.24
CA THR A 392 -28.00 0.38 0.17
C THR A 392 -27.66 -0.24 -1.18
N GLN A 393 -27.21 0.59 -2.13
CA GLN A 393 -26.92 0.25 -3.52
C GLN A 393 -25.43 0.35 -3.85
N ALA A 394 -24.70 1.18 -3.11
CA ALA A 394 -23.26 1.38 -3.28
C ALA A 394 -22.60 1.71 -1.94
N TYR A 395 -21.31 1.40 -1.83
CA TYR A 395 -20.49 1.82 -0.70
C TYR A 395 -20.29 3.33 -0.75
N VAL A 396 -20.83 4.03 0.25
CA VAL A 396 -20.74 5.49 0.38
C VAL A 396 -19.70 5.90 1.41
N THR A 397 -19.45 5.05 2.42
CA THR A 397 -18.44 5.24 3.47
C THR A 397 -17.90 3.87 3.86
N GLY A 398 -16.64 3.81 4.29
CA GLY A 398 -15.97 2.56 4.61
C GLY A 398 -16.73 1.66 5.57
N GLY A 399 -16.67 0.35 5.35
CA GLY A 399 -17.27 -0.67 6.20
C GLY A 399 -17.98 -1.78 5.45
N THR A 400 -18.81 -2.53 6.18
CA THR A 400 -19.72 -3.57 5.65
C THR A 400 -21.14 -3.02 5.60
N GLY A 401 -21.96 -3.43 4.63
CA GLY A 401 -23.38 -3.04 4.64
C GLY A 401 -24.09 -2.95 3.30
N VAL A 402 -23.39 -3.15 2.19
CA VAL A 402 -24.01 -3.21 0.87
C VAL A 402 -24.07 -4.67 0.43
N PRO A 403 -25.23 -5.20 0.00
CA PRO A 403 -25.32 -6.57 -0.50
C PRO A 403 -24.38 -6.76 -1.70
N GLY A 404 -23.37 -7.63 -1.55
CA GLY A 404 -22.54 -8.05 -2.66
C GLY A 404 -23.35 -8.88 -3.67
N VAL A 405 -23.02 -8.75 -4.95
CA VAL A 405 -23.52 -9.61 -6.02
C VAL A 405 -22.58 -10.79 -6.16
N ALA A 406 -23.11 -12.01 -6.11
CA ALA A 406 -22.33 -13.24 -6.30
C ALA A 406 -22.79 -13.99 -7.56
N SER A 407 -21.86 -14.51 -8.36
CA SER A 407 -22.15 -15.30 -9.56
C SER A 407 -21.30 -16.57 -9.64
N ALA A 408 -21.96 -17.73 -9.70
CA ALA A 408 -21.32 -19.05 -9.67
C ALA A 408 -20.52 -19.40 -10.92
N ASN A 409 -20.80 -18.75 -12.05
CA ASN A 409 -20.10 -18.99 -13.32
C ASN A 409 -18.81 -18.14 -13.48
N ARG A 410 -18.36 -17.45 -12.41
CA ARG A 410 -17.18 -16.57 -12.40
C ARG A 410 -17.25 -15.42 -13.42
N ARG A 411 -18.47 -14.97 -13.70
CA ARG A 411 -18.76 -13.91 -14.66
C ARG A 411 -19.77 -12.93 -14.06
N LEU A 412 -19.48 -11.64 -14.18
CA LEU A 412 -20.38 -10.56 -13.77
C LEU A 412 -20.68 -9.68 -14.99
N ALA A 413 -21.85 -9.06 -15.03
CA ALA A 413 -22.16 -8.01 -15.98
C ALA A 413 -22.09 -6.65 -15.28
N VAL A 414 -21.49 -5.67 -15.93
CA VAL A 414 -21.30 -4.32 -15.40
C VAL A 414 -21.84 -3.33 -16.42
N ASP A 415 -22.76 -2.46 -15.99
CA ASP A 415 -23.29 -1.39 -16.82
C ASP A 415 -22.91 -0.03 -16.24
N PHE A 416 -22.31 0.83 -17.05
CA PHE A 416 -22.14 2.26 -16.75
C PHE A 416 -23.09 3.08 -17.61
N TYR A 417 -23.67 4.15 -17.05
CA TYR A 417 -24.76 4.94 -17.66
C TYR A 417 -24.35 6.34 -18.10
#